data_AF-A0A0G1AU44-F1
#
_entry.id   AF-A0A0G1AU44-F1
#
_cell.length_a   1.000
_cell.length_b   1.000
_cell.length_c   1.000
_cell.angle_alpha   90.00
_cell.angle_beta   90.00
_cell.angle_gamma   90.00
#
_symmetry.space_group_name_H-M   'P 1'
#
loop_
_entity.id
_entity.type
_entity.pdbx_description
1 polymer ?
#
loop_
_entity_poly.entity_id
_entity_poly.type
_entity_poly.pdbx_seq_one_letter_code
_entity_poly.pdbx_strand_id
1 'polypeptide(L)'
;MHYLGDLVPHWDFFSNTNEEQRVSGWRPLAVAGELSLAVAAGTASVLYALWVADDAALALRMLICGIGGVIPDLLSGLTLYLKNANGLLKINNRVQAKLQFQAPLPWGIFTQILVSVFSVLVILGSTTR
;
A
#
# COMPACT_ATOMS: atom_id res chain seq x y z
N MET A 1 4.18 -1.78 -10.38
CA MET A 1 5.23 -1.42 -9.41
C MET A 1 4.92 -1.87 -7.98
N HIS A 2 3.65 -2.08 -7.59
CA HIS A 2 3.25 -2.56 -6.26
C HIS A 2 4.16 -3.70 -5.72
N TYR A 3 4.23 -4.83 -6.42
CA TYR A 3 5.08 -5.97 -6.04
C TYR A 3 6.59 -5.70 -5.94
N LEU A 4 7.12 -4.65 -6.57
CA LEU A 4 8.54 -4.26 -6.40
C LEU A 4 8.73 -3.47 -5.11
N GLY A 5 7.75 -2.65 -4.72
CA GLY A 5 7.72 -1.98 -3.43
C GLY A 5 7.57 -2.99 -2.29
N ASP A 6 6.78 -4.04 -2.50
CA ASP A 6 6.57 -5.13 -1.54
C ASP A 6 7.85 -5.90 -1.16
N LEU A 7 8.90 -5.86 -2.00
CA LEU A 7 10.21 -6.46 -1.70
C LEU A 7 11.00 -5.70 -0.62
N VAL A 8 10.62 -4.45 -0.35
CA VAL A 8 11.15 -3.68 0.78
C VAL A 8 10.37 -4.07 2.03
N PRO A 9 11.03 -4.27 3.18
CA PRO A 9 10.33 -4.51 4.43
C PRO A 9 9.30 -3.41 4.68
N HIS A 10 8.02 -3.78 4.72
CA HIS A 10 6.92 -2.88 5.04
C HIS A 10 6.24 -3.35 6.31
N TRP A 11 5.67 -2.41 7.06
CA TRP A 11 4.97 -2.77 8.28
C TRP A 11 3.76 -3.62 7.94
N ASP A 12 3.52 -4.61 8.79
CA ASP A 12 2.33 -5.43 8.72
C ASP A 12 1.73 -5.58 10.13
N PHE A 13 0.41 -5.42 10.22
CA PHE A 13 -0.35 -5.58 11.46
C PHE A 13 -0.56 -7.05 11.83
N PHE A 14 -0.34 -7.97 10.89
CA PHE A 14 -0.63 -9.39 11.00
C PHE A 14 0.62 -10.27 11.23
N SER A 15 1.81 -9.66 11.31
CA SER A 15 3.05 -10.38 11.56
C SER A 15 2.99 -11.10 12.91
N ASN A 16 3.33 -12.40 12.92
CA ASN A 16 3.25 -13.28 14.09
C ASN A 16 1.84 -13.41 14.70
N THR A 17 0.77 -13.32 13.91
CA THR A 17 -0.62 -13.48 14.37
C THR A 17 -1.32 -14.71 13.79
N ASN A 18 -2.28 -15.25 14.54
CA ASN A 18 -3.22 -16.28 14.07
C ASN A 18 -4.49 -15.66 13.43
N GLU A 19 -5.30 -16.45 12.72
CA GLU A 19 -6.50 -15.95 12.01
C GLU A 19 -7.48 -15.18 12.92
N GLU A 20 -7.73 -15.68 14.13
CA GLU A 20 -8.64 -15.05 15.09
C GLU A 20 -8.15 -13.65 15.53
N GLN A 21 -6.84 -13.51 15.73
CA GLN A 21 -6.21 -12.23 16.07
C GLN A 21 -6.23 -11.22 14.93
N ARG A 22 -6.32 -11.67 13.66
CA ARG A 22 -6.36 -10.79 12.48
C ARG A 22 -7.71 -10.09 12.33
N VAL A 23 -8.79 -10.77 12.73
CA VAL A 23 -10.17 -10.27 12.57
C VAL A 23 -10.73 -9.63 13.84
N SER A 24 -9.95 -9.56 14.93
CA SER A 24 -10.39 -9.04 16.22
C SER A 24 -9.45 -7.96 16.79
N GLY A 25 -9.95 -7.20 17.76
CA GLY A 25 -9.20 -6.15 18.45
C GLY A 25 -8.93 -4.91 17.59
N TRP A 26 -7.76 -4.30 17.76
CA TRP A 26 -7.40 -3.02 17.13
C TRP A 26 -6.89 -3.15 15.69
N ARG A 27 -6.53 -4.35 15.23
CA ARG A 27 -5.91 -4.57 13.91
C ARG A 27 -6.83 -4.23 12.73
N PRO A 28 -8.12 -4.65 12.72
CA PRO A 28 -9.05 -4.21 11.68
C PRO A 28 -9.20 -2.69 11.63
N LEU A 29 -9.19 -2.03 12.79
CA LEU A 29 -9.25 -0.57 12.88
C LEU A 29 -7.99 0.09 12.31
N ALA A 30 -6.81 -0.47 12.58
CA ALA A 30 -5.55 0.04 12.03
C ALA A 30 -5.50 -0.10 10.50
N VAL A 31 -5.91 -1.25 9.96
CA VAL A 31 -6.01 -1.46 8.50
C VAL A 31 -7.02 -0.52 7.86
N ALA A 32 -8.19 -0.32 8.49
CA ALA A 32 -9.19 0.64 8.01
C ALA A 32 -8.66 2.08 8.06
N GLY A 33 -7.89 2.43 9.09
CA GLY A 33 -7.25 3.73 9.23
C GLY A 33 -6.19 3.99 8.15
N GLU A 34 -5.33 2.99 7.89
CA GLU A 34 -4.32 3.06 6.83
C GLU A 34 -4.97 3.21 5.45
N LEU A 35 -6.01 2.43 5.15
CA LEU A 35 -6.77 2.55 3.91
C LEU A 35 -7.40 3.95 3.78
N SER A 36 -7.99 4.46 4.87
CA SER A 36 -8.62 5.79 4.88
C SER A 36 -7.60 6.89 4.61
N LEU A 37 -6.41 6.80 5.21
CA LEU A 37 -5.33 7.75 4.98
C LEU A 37 -4.81 7.68 3.55
N ALA A 38 -4.64 6.47 3.00
CA ALA A 38 -4.21 6.25 1.62
C ALA A 38 -5.21 6.84 0.61
N VAL A 39 -6.51 6.59 0.81
CA VAL A 39 -7.58 7.16 -0.02
C VAL A 39 -7.56 8.70 0.07
N ALA A 40 -7.49 9.26 1.28
CA ALA A 40 -7.46 10.71 1.47
C ALA A 40 -6.24 11.36 0.78
N ALA A 41 -5.05 10.80 0.96
CA ALA A 41 -3.82 11.30 0.33
C ALA A 41 -3.86 11.16 -1.20
N GLY A 42 -4.36 10.04 -1.71
CA GLY A 42 -4.54 9.80 -3.14
C GLY A 42 -5.54 10.79 -3.77
N THR A 43 -6.71 10.97 -3.15
CA THR A 43 -7.71 11.93 -3.59
C THR A 43 -7.16 13.36 -3.56
N ALA A 44 -6.48 13.75 -2.49
CA ALA A 44 -5.85 15.07 -2.40
C ALA A 44 -4.83 15.30 -3.53
N SER A 45 -4.04 14.29 -3.87
CA SER A 45 -3.05 14.37 -4.96
C SER A 45 -3.71 14.54 -6.34
N VAL A 46 -4.79 13.78 -6.61
CA VAL A 46 -5.57 13.91 -7.86
C VAL A 46 -6.21 15.30 -7.95
N LEU A 47 -6.80 15.78 -6.86
CA LEU A 47 -7.39 17.13 -6.83
C LEU A 47 -6.33 18.22 -6.99
N TYR A 48 -5.16 18.07 -6.39
CA TYR A 48 -4.05 19.00 -6.63
C TYR A 48 -3.68 19.07 -8.12
N ALA A 49 -3.53 17.92 -8.78
CA ALA A 49 -3.20 17.87 -10.20
C ALA A 49 -4.29 18.52 -11.08
N LEU A 50 -5.57 18.31 -10.76
CA LEU A 50 -6.69 18.90 -11.49
C LEU A 50 -6.84 20.41 -11.27
N TRP A 51 -6.79 20.84 -10.01
CA TRP A 51 -7.25 22.18 -9.61
C TRP A 51 -6.13 23.18 -9.37
N VAL A 52 -4.91 22.71 -9.06
CA VAL A 52 -3.76 23.57 -8.78
C VAL A 52 -2.75 23.52 -9.92
N ALA A 53 -2.42 22.33 -10.41
CA ALA A 53 -1.47 22.16 -11.51
C ALA A 53 -2.12 22.29 -12.91
N ASP A 54 -3.46 22.30 -12.97
CA ASP A 54 -4.26 22.35 -14.21
C ASP A 54 -3.83 21.29 -15.26
N ASP A 55 -3.46 20.09 -14.79
CA ASP A 55 -2.97 19.00 -15.62
C ASP A 55 -3.86 17.75 -15.44
N ALA A 56 -4.87 17.64 -16.32
CA ALA A 56 -5.79 16.51 -16.35
C ALA A 56 -5.09 15.18 -16.69
N ALA A 57 -4.01 15.20 -17.46
CA ALA A 57 -3.27 13.98 -17.79
C ALA A 57 -2.49 13.47 -16.57
N LEU A 58 -1.87 14.37 -15.81
CA LEU A 58 -1.23 14.04 -14.55
C LEU A 58 -2.23 13.51 -13.53
N ALA A 59 -3.39 14.16 -13.41
CA ALA A 59 -4.45 13.70 -12.52
C ALA A 59 -4.94 12.29 -12.86
N LEU A 60 -5.15 11.99 -14.15
CA LEU A 60 -5.55 10.66 -14.60
C LEU A 60 -4.48 9.61 -14.28
N ARG A 61 -3.20 9.94 -14.49
CA ARG A 61 -2.07 9.06 -14.14
C ARG A 61 -2.05 8.78 -12.65
N MET A 62 -2.17 9.81 -11.80
CA MET A 62 -2.23 9.66 -10.34
C MET A 62 -3.39 8.77 -9.91
N LEU A 63 -4.58 8.96 -10.49
CA LEU A 63 -5.77 8.16 -10.19
C LEU A 63 -5.56 6.68 -10.53
N ILE A 64 -5.12 6.38 -11.75
CA ILE A 64 -4.90 5.01 -12.22
C ILE A 64 -3.77 4.35 -11.41
N CYS A 65 -2.70 5.07 -11.09
CA CYS A 65 -1.63 4.58 -10.24
C CYS A 65 -2.11 4.28 -8.81
N GLY A 66 -2.94 5.16 -8.22
CA GLY A 66 -3.51 4.95 -6.89
C GLY A 66 -4.41 3.71 -6.84
N ILE A 67 -5.35 3.60 -7.78
CA ILE A 67 -6.24 2.41 -7.87
C ILE A 67 -5.41 1.15 -8.13
N GLY A 68 -4.53 1.17 -9.14
CA GLY A 68 -3.70 0.03 -9.51
C GLY A 68 -2.74 -0.41 -8.41
N GLY A 69 -2.32 0.50 -7.54
CA GLY A 69 -1.46 0.21 -6.39
C GLY A 69 -2.17 -0.53 -5.26
N VAL A 70 -3.50 -0.38 -5.12
CA VAL A 70 -4.27 -0.95 -3.99
C VAL A 70 -5.01 -2.24 -4.39
N ILE A 71 -5.25 -2.47 -5.69
CA ILE A 71 -5.96 -3.68 -6.17
C ILE A 71 -5.37 -4.98 -5.61
N PRO A 72 -4.05 -5.25 -5.66
CA PRO A 72 -3.50 -6.51 -5.16
C PRO A 72 -3.78 -6.74 -3.67
N ASP A 73 -3.64 -5.70 -2.84
CA ASP A 73 -3.89 -5.76 -1.41
C ASP A 73 -5.37 -5.91 -1.08
N LEU A 74 -6.25 -5.21 -1.81
CA LEU A 74 -7.69 -5.35 -1.66
C LEU A 74 -8.12 -6.80 -1.95
N LEU A 75 -7.61 -7.39 -3.04
CA LEU A 75 -7.91 -8.77 -3.39
C LEU A 75 -7.43 -9.76 -2.32
N SER A 76 -6.26 -9.54 -1.74
CA SER A 76 -5.77 -10.37 -0.63
C SER A 76 -6.55 -10.14 0.66
N GLY A 77 -6.88 -8.89 0.99
CA GLY A 77 -7.73 -8.55 2.13
C GLY A 77 -9.10 -9.22 2.06
N LEU A 78 -9.70 -9.30 0.88
CA LEU A 78 -10.97 -10.00 0.67
C LEU A 78 -10.89 -11.49 1.03
N THR A 79 -9.73 -12.14 0.87
CA THR A 79 -9.57 -13.55 1.25
C THR A 79 -9.59 -13.81 2.75
N LEU A 80 -9.32 -12.79 3.59
CA LEU A 80 -9.48 -12.88 5.05
C LEU A 80 -10.96 -12.99 5.46
N TYR A 81 -11.87 -12.40 4.68
CA TYR A 81 -13.30 -12.34 4.99
C TYR A 81 -14.14 -13.32 4.16
N LEU A 82 -13.66 -13.74 2.98
CA LEU A 82 -14.34 -14.68 2.10
C LEU A 82 -13.84 -16.11 2.32
N LYS A 83 -14.65 -16.94 2.98
CA LYS A 83 -14.35 -18.36 3.27
C LYS A 83 -14.09 -19.21 2.02
N ASN A 84 -14.61 -18.82 0.85
CA ASN A 84 -14.44 -19.51 -0.42
C ASN A 84 -13.72 -18.62 -1.45
N ALA A 85 -12.40 -18.53 -1.32
CA ALA A 85 -11.59 -17.79 -2.28
C ALA A 85 -11.56 -18.48 -3.66
N ASN A 86 -12.01 -17.77 -4.71
CA ASN A 86 -11.92 -18.20 -6.11
C ASN A 86 -10.46 -18.40 -6.56
N GLY A 87 -10.25 -19.17 -7.64
CA GLY A 87 -8.90 -19.51 -8.13
C GLY A 87 -8.01 -18.30 -8.43
N LEU A 88 -8.57 -17.20 -8.90
CA LEU A 88 -7.84 -15.94 -9.15
C LEU A 88 -7.30 -15.30 -7.86
N LEU A 89 -8.08 -15.31 -6.78
CA LEU A 89 -7.65 -14.80 -5.47
C LEU A 89 -6.52 -15.66 -4.91
N LYS A 90 -6.57 -16.98 -5.09
CA LYS A 90 -5.49 -17.90 -4.69
C LYS A 90 -4.19 -17.63 -5.46
N ILE A 91 -4.27 -17.27 -6.74
CA ILE A 91 -3.10 -16.90 -7.54
C ILE A 91 -2.51 -15.58 -7.04
N ASN A 92 -3.35 -14.55 -6.85
CA ASN A 92 -2.92 -13.26 -6.29
C ASN A 92 -2.17 -13.44 -4.97
N ASN A 93 -2.75 -14.17 -4.01
CA ASN A 93 -2.15 -14.41 -2.71
C ASN A 93 -0.84 -15.20 -2.80
N ARG A 94 -0.71 -16.15 -3.73
CA ARG A 94 0.55 -16.89 -3.94
C ARG A 94 1.65 -16.00 -4.49
N VAL A 95 1.31 -15.05 -5.37
CA VAL A 95 2.26 -14.09 -5.91
C VAL A 95 2.67 -13.10 -4.82
N GLN A 96 1.69 -12.52 -4.10
CA GLN A 96 1.97 -11.63 -2.97
C GLN A 96 2.79 -12.32 -1.89
N ALA A 97 2.45 -13.52 -1.44
CA ALA A 97 3.21 -14.23 -0.40
C ALA A 97 4.67 -14.53 -0.79
N LYS A 98 5.01 -14.54 -2.08
CA LYS A 98 6.40 -14.71 -2.55
C LYS A 98 7.18 -13.40 -2.64
N LEU A 99 6.48 -12.28 -2.80
CA LEU A 99 7.07 -10.98 -3.10
C LEU A 99 6.97 -10.01 -1.92
N GLN A 100 6.05 -10.23 -1.00
CA GLN A 100 5.86 -9.42 0.19
C GLN A 100 6.91 -9.75 1.26
N PHE A 101 7.75 -8.76 1.54
CA PHE A 101 8.60 -8.73 2.71
C PHE A 101 7.86 -8.06 3.86
N GLN A 102 7.11 -8.86 4.62
CA GLN A 102 6.44 -8.41 5.83
C GLN A 102 7.44 -8.26 6.98
N ALA A 103 7.36 -7.14 7.69
CA ALA A 103 8.14 -6.90 8.89
C ALA A 103 7.23 -6.48 10.06
N PRO A 104 7.58 -6.85 11.31
CA PRO A 104 6.91 -6.32 12.48
C PRO A 104 6.92 -4.78 12.45
N LEU A 105 5.82 -4.19 12.91
CA LEU A 105 5.56 -2.75 12.91
C LEU A 105 6.79 -1.85 13.11
N PRO A 106 7.62 -2.01 14.17
CA PRO A 106 8.77 -1.12 14.40
C PRO A 106 9.78 -1.14 13.25
N TRP A 107 10.08 -2.33 12.73
CA TRP A 107 11.05 -2.51 11.66
C TRP A 107 10.49 -2.06 10.33
N GLY A 108 9.24 -2.39 10.04
CA GLY A 108 8.56 -1.96 8.82
C GLY A 108 8.41 -0.44 8.74
N ILE A 109 8.07 0.24 9.85
CA ILE A 109 8.03 1.71 9.90
C ILE A 109 9.41 2.30 9.66
N PHE A 110 10.43 1.75 10.32
CA PHE A 110 11.79 2.24 10.18
C PHE A 110 12.31 2.16 8.73
N THR A 111 12.13 1.02 8.06
CA THR A 111 12.57 0.83 6.67
C THR A 111 11.82 1.73 5.70
N GLN A 112 10.51 1.90 5.87
CA GLN A 112 9.70 2.78 5.03
C GLN A 112 10.07 4.27 5.19
N ILE A 113 10.38 4.71 6.42
CA ILE A 113 10.92 6.05 6.66
C ILE A 113 12.25 6.23 5.95
N LEU A 114 13.18 5.28 6.08
CA LEU A 114 14.48 5.37 5.42
C LEU A 114 14.36 5.46 3.90
N VAL A 115 13.53 4.59 3.28
CA VAL A 115 13.32 4.61 1.84
C VAL A 115 12.63 5.90 1.38
N SER A 116 11.68 6.40 2.17
CA SER A 116 11.00 7.66 1.88
C SER A 116 11.96 8.85 1.95
N VAL A 117 12.78 8.94 2.99
CA VAL A 117 13.82 9.98 3.13
C VAL A 117 14.82 9.90 1.99
N PHE A 118 15.33 8.70 1.68
CA PHE A 118 16.25 8.51 0.56
C PHE A 118 15.62 8.95 -0.77
N SER A 119 14.37 8.57 -1.04
CA SER A 119 13.66 8.95 -2.26
C SER A 119 13.48 10.46 -2.37
N VAL A 120 13.10 11.12 -1.27
CA VAL A 120 13.00 12.58 -1.21
C VAL A 120 14.35 13.24 -1.51
N LEU A 121 15.44 12.76 -0.90
CA LEU A 121 16.78 13.29 -1.13
C LEU A 121 17.23 13.13 -2.60
N VAL A 122 16.95 11.97 -3.21
CA VAL A 122 17.25 11.73 -4.64
C VAL A 122 16.47 12.68 -5.53
N ILE A 123 15.16 12.86 -5.28
CA ILE A 123 14.32 13.77 -6.05
C ILE A 123 14.82 15.21 -5.91
N LEU A 124 15.03 15.69 -4.68
CA LEU A 124 15.53 17.04 -4.43
C LEU A 124 16.88 17.28 -5.10
N GLY A 125 17.81 16.34 -4.98
CA GLY A 125 19.12 16.40 -5.63
C GLY A 125 19.04 16.40 -7.17
N SER A 126 18.04 15.74 -7.74
CA SER A 126 17.79 15.73 -9.19
C SER A 126 17.18 17.03 -9.72
N THR A 127 16.41 17.75 -8.88
CA THR A 127 15.78 19.03 -9.23
C THR A 127 16.68 20.25 -9.02
N THR A 128 17.79 20.10 -8.28
CA THR A 128 18.79 21.17 -8.07
C THR A 128 19.85 21.27 -9.17
N ARG A 129 19.66 20.60 -10.31
CA ARG A 129 20.45 20.77 -11.54
C ARG A 129 19.64 21.51 -12.59
#